data_AF-A0A364NZR7-F1
#
_entry.id   AF-A0A364NZR7-F1
#
_cell.length_a   1.000
_cell.length_b   1.000
_cell.length_c   1.000
_cell.angle_alpha   90.00
_cell.angle_beta   90.00
_cell.angle_gamma   90.00
#
_symmetry.space_group_name_H-M   'P 1'
#
loop_
_entity.id
_entity.type
_entity.pdbx_description
1 polymer ?
#
loop_
_entity_poly.entity_id
_entity_poly.type
_entity_poly.pdbx_seq_one_letter_code
_entity_poly.pdbx_strand_id
1 'polypeptide(L)' 'MYQDDASAIDRLTALLDDEAQGLPFDVEEAARLAQEVARIIPEVSPYMRRIAERLKARQGRTRAA' A
#
# COMPACT_ATOMS: atom_id res chain seq x y z
N MET A 1 -3.52 -1.39 22.35
CA MET A 1 -3.46 -0.52 21.16
C MET A 1 -2.75 -1.26 20.02
N TYR A 2 -3.13 -2.52 19.73
CA TYR A 2 -2.48 -3.39 18.73
C TYR A 2 -3.47 -3.89 17.65
N GLN A 3 -4.77 -3.57 17.80
CA GLN A 3 -5.81 -4.02 16.86
C GLN A 3 -5.77 -3.26 15.52
N ASP A 4 -5.39 -1.99 15.55
CA ASP A 4 -5.32 -1.17 14.33
C ASP A 4 -4.10 -1.52 13.47
N ASP A 5 -2.98 -1.91 14.08
CA ASP A 5 -1.74 -2.24 13.37
C ASP A 5 -1.85 -3.54 12.55
N ALA A 6 -2.44 -4.59 13.13
CA ALA A 6 -2.68 -5.84 12.42
C ALA A 6 -3.69 -5.64 11.26
N SER A 7 -4.70 -4.79 11.49
CA SER A 7 -5.69 -4.40 10.48
C SER A 7 -5.05 -3.71 9.27
N ALA A 8 -4.03 -2.86 9.48
CA ALA A 8 -3.35 -2.18 8.39
C ALA A 8 -2.54 -3.13 7.49
N ILE A 9 -1.88 -4.13 8.09
CA ILE A 9 -1.10 -5.14 7.35
C ILE A 9 -2.02 -6.05 6.53
N ASP A 10 -3.10 -6.55 7.13
CA ASP A 10 -4.05 -7.45 6.45
C ASP A 10 -4.73 -6.74 5.28
N ARG A 11 -5.16 -5.48 5.48
CA ARG A 11 -5.79 -4.68 4.41
C ARG A 11 -4.82 -4.34 3.29
N LEU A 12 -3.56 -4.01 3.62
CA LEU A 12 -2.54 -3.78 2.60
C LEU A 12 -2.29 -5.03 1.77
N THR A 13 -2.20 -6.19 2.41
CA THR A 13 -2.00 -7.48 1.75
C THR A 13 -3.12 -7.75 0.75
N ALA A 14 -4.39 -7.57 1.16
CA ALA A 14 -5.54 -7.75 0.27
C ALA A 14 -5.47 -6.85 -0.97
N LEU A 15 -5.13 -5.57 -0.82
CA LEU A 15 -5.02 -4.64 -1.96
C LEU A 15 -3.86 -4.99 -2.90
N LEU A 16 -2.76 -5.52 -2.37
CA LEU A 16 -1.62 -5.96 -3.19
C LEU A 16 -1.94 -7.27 -3.93
N ASP A 17 -2.73 -8.16 -3.31
CA ASP A 17 -3.23 -9.37 -3.97
C ASP A 17 -4.21 -9.04 -5.10
N ASP A 18 -5.10 -8.06 -4.89
CA ASP A 18 -5.97 -7.54 -5.95
C ASP A 18 -5.14 -6.95 -7.10
N GLU A 19 -4.08 -6.18 -6.78
CA GLU A 19 -3.17 -5.65 -7.79
C GLU A 19 -2.47 -6.77 -8.58
N ALA A 20 -1.99 -7.82 -7.90
CA ALA A 20 -1.30 -8.94 -8.53
C ALA A 20 -2.22 -9.73 -9.47
N GLN A 21 -3.51 -9.80 -9.15
CA GLN A 21 -4.55 -10.42 -9.98
C GLN A 21 -5.06 -9.49 -11.10
N GLY A 22 -4.60 -8.23 -11.14
CA GLY A 22 -5.08 -7.23 -12.10
C GLY A 22 -6.50 -6.76 -11.83
N LEU A 23 -7.02 -6.97 -10.61
CA LEU A 23 -8.32 -6.50 -10.19
C LEU A 23 -8.30 -4.98 -9.92
N PRO A 24 -9.44 -4.29 -10.06
CA PRO A 24 -9.56 -2.92 -9.61
C PRO A 24 -9.31 -2.83 -8.10
N PHE A 25 -8.43 -1.93 -7.69
CA PHE A 25 -8.12 -1.69 -6.28
C PHE A 25 -7.87 -0.20 -6.03
N ASP A 26 -8.01 0.24 -4.78
CA ASP A 26 -7.76 1.61 -4.39
C ASP A 26 -6.25 1.85 -4.19
N VAL A 27 -5.65 2.53 -5.16
CA VAL A 27 -4.23 2.89 -5.18
C VAL A 27 -3.87 3.90 -4.08
N GLU A 28 -4.78 4.83 -3.74
CA GLU A 28 -4.55 5.80 -2.67
C GLU A 28 -4.56 5.12 -1.30
N GLU A 29 -5.52 4.23 -1.08
CA GLU A 29 -5.61 3.45 0.16
C GLU A 29 -4.38 2.54 0.32
N ALA A 30 -3.98 1.83 -0.74
CA ALA A 30 -2.80 0.97 -0.72
C ALA A 30 -1.51 1.76 -0.41
N ALA A 31 -1.36 2.96 -0.99
CA ALA A 31 -0.20 3.82 -0.70
C ALA A 31 -0.21 4.34 0.74
N ARG A 32 -1.38 4.70 1.29
CA ARG A 32 -1.53 5.14 2.69
C ARG A 32 -1.18 4.01 3.65
N LEU A 33 -1.73 2.82 3.44
CA LEU A 33 -1.48 1.64 4.27
C LEU A 33 -0.02 1.19 4.19
N ALA A 34 0.62 1.23 3.01
CA ALA A 34 2.06 0.95 2.89
C ALA A 34 2.92 1.89 3.74
N GLN A 35 2.56 3.19 3.83
CA GLN A 35 3.26 4.12 4.72
C GLN A 35 3.02 3.83 6.20
N GLU A 36 1.84 3.35 6.56
CA GLU A 36 1.46 2.96 7.91
C GLU A 36 2.23 1.70 8.35
N VAL A 37 2.25 0.65 7.53
CA VAL A 37 3.03 -0.58 7.77
C VAL A 37 4.53 -0.28 7.86
N ALA A 38 5.05 0.65 7.05
CA ALA A 38 6.44 1.09 7.12
C ALA A 38 6.83 1.78 8.44
N ARG A 39 5.85 2.27 9.22
CA ARG A 39 6.05 2.83 10.57
C ARG A 39 5.95 1.75 11.65
N ILE A 40 5.09 0.75 11.45
CA ILE A 40 4.87 -0.36 12.39
C ILE A 40 6.05 -1.34 12.36
N ILE A 41 6.57 -1.66 11.17
CA ILE A 41 7.65 -2.63 10.97
C ILE A 41 8.84 -1.93 10.26
N PRO A 42 9.81 -1.38 11.02
CA PRO A 42 10.95 -0.66 10.47
C PRO A 42 11.79 -1.48 9.48
N GLU A 43 11.88 -2.79 9.66
CA GLU A 43 12.67 -3.72 8.85
C GLU A 43 12.18 -3.80 7.40
N VAL A 44 10.86 -3.69 7.19
CA VAL A 44 10.24 -3.71 5.85
C VAL A 44 10.01 -2.30 5.30
N SER A 45 10.32 -1.25 6.07
CA SER A 45 10.14 0.15 5.71
C SER A 45 10.75 0.53 4.34
N PRO A 46 11.97 0.09 3.97
CA PRO A 46 12.53 0.39 2.65
C PRO A 46 11.70 -0.20 1.50
N TYR A 47 11.19 -1.43 1.67
CA TYR A 47 10.34 -2.08 0.68
C TYR A 47 8.98 -1.40 0.57
N MET A 48 8.35 -1.12 1.71
CA MET A 48 7.02 -0.50 1.75
C MET A 48 7.03 0.94 1.21
N ARG A 49 8.13 1.69 1.42
CA ARG A 49 8.32 3.00 0.79
C ARG A 49 8.37 2.91 -0.73
N ARG A 50 9.11 1.94 -1.29
CA ARG A 50 9.17 1.72 -2.75
C ARG A 50 7.80 1.34 -3.32
N ILE A 51 7.03 0.52 -2.60
CA ILE A 51 5.65 0.18 -2.99
C ILE A 51 4.78 1.44 -3.00
N ALA A 52 4.80 2.25 -1.94
CA ALA A 52 4.03 3.48 -1.87
C ALA A 52 4.38 4.47 -2.98
N GLU A 53 5.68 4.64 -3.30
CA GLU A 53 6.15 5.49 -4.40
C GLU A 53 5.67 4.98 -5.76
N ARG A 54 5.77 3.67 -6.01
CA ARG A 54 5.30 3.03 -7.25
C ARG A 54 3.80 3.26 -7.44
N LEU A 55 3.02 3.08 -6.39
CA LEU A 55 1.56 3.27 -6.40
C LEU A 55 1.20 4.74 -6.69
N LYS A 56 1.85 5.70 -6.02
CA LYS A 56 1.66 7.14 -6.29
C LYS A 56 2.02 7.53 -7.73
N ALA A 57 3.13 7.01 -8.25
CA ALA A 57 3.54 7.26 -9.64
C ALA A 57 2.57 6.63 -10.67
N ARG A 58 1.87 5.55 -10.31
CA ARG A 58 0.81 4.95 -11.13
C ARG A 58 -0.43 5.85 -11.14
N GLN A 59 -0.83 6.35 -9.98
CA GLN A 59 -1.94 7.30 -9.87
C GLN A 59 -1.73 8.58 -10.72
N GLY A 60 -0.53 9.18 -10.65
CA GLY A 60 -0.21 10.38 -11.43
C GLY A 60 -0.31 10.17 -12.94
N ARG A 61 -0.07 8.93 -13.41
CA ARG A 61 -0.23 8.55 -14.83
C ARG A 61 -1.69 8.32 -15.21
N THR A 62 -2.49 7.70 -14.34
CA THR A 62 -3.92 7.48 -14.60
C THR A 62 -4.73 8.78 -14.57
N ARG A 63 -4.29 9.80 -13.82
CA ARG A 63 -4.95 11.14 -13.79
C ARG A 63 -4.60 12.05 -14.98
N ALA A 64 -3.55 11.73 -15.75
CA ALA A 64 -3.07 12.55 -16.87
C ALA A 64 -3.53 12.06 -18.25
N ALA A 65 -4.32 10.97 -18.29
CA ALA A 65 -4.95 10.38 -19.48
C ALA A 65 -6.45 10.61 -19.44
#